data_AF-A0A1I7SDE6-F1
#
_entry.id   AF-A0A1I7SDE6-F1
#
_cell.length_a   1.000
_cell.length_b   1.000
_cell.length_c   1.000
_cell.angle_alpha   90.00
_cell.angle_beta   90.00
_cell.angle_gamma   90.00
#
_symmetry.space_group_name_H-M   'P 1'
#
loop_
_entity.id
_entity.type
_entity.pdbx_description
1 polymer ?
#
loop_
_entity_poly.entity_id
_entity_poly.type
_entity_poly.pdbx_seq_one_letter_code
_entity_poly.pdbx_strand_id
1 'polypeptide(L)'
;MDLQDTPANFKELMGFEARNEAVYDEESNGSVPNIQKITKGNNVLPLWGNLATMNLNTLLLENVVQSAYYKNVLTELTNFQQVVDQILHKVTHLEPWERGTRKTFGMGGMCGGVRGVGAGGVISTCFCVLYKLFALKLTRKQLVSMINSTQSIMMRGVGFLYIRYTQPPSDFWWWFEPYLDDTEEIDPKAGGGDYQTVGDFVRTLLSKLDWYGTLFPRIPVPIQKDIDAKLHPRHQRESPRETVRERSREVKDRPIKKTRCAHHLRHHHCRKHRKRCPRKVQAETKLEE
;
A
#
# COMPACT_ATOMS: atom_id res chain seq x y z
N MET A 1 7.71 25.21 51.84
CA MET A 1 8.40 24.95 50.57
C MET A 1 8.54 23.45 50.48
N ASP A 2 7.70 22.80 49.68
CA ASP A 2 8.11 21.72 48.78
C ASP A 2 6.90 21.27 47.96
N LEU A 3 7.04 21.42 46.63
CA LEU A 3 6.16 20.87 45.63
C LEU A 3 6.35 19.36 45.60
N GLN A 4 5.26 18.60 45.70
CA GLN A 4 5.20 17.24 45.18
C GLN A 4 3.98 17.15 44.26
N ASP A 5 4.23 17.48 42.99
CA ASP A 5 3.34 17.13 41.89
C ASP A 5 3.34 15.62 41.67
N THR A 6 2.15 15.05 41.66
CA THR A 6 1.84 13.65 41.39
C THR A 6 2.25 13.21 39.98
N PRO A 7 2.79 11.99 39.77
CA PRO A 7 2.80 11.40 38.45
C PRO A 7 1.43 10.75 38.20
N ALA A 8 0.53 11.49 37.56
CA ALA A 8 -0.66 10.90 36.96
C ALA A 8 -0.23 9.78 36.00
N ASN A 9 -0.72 8.58 36.28
CA ASN A 9 -0.40 7.36 35.56
C ASN A 9 -0.85 7.50 34.09
N PHE A 10 0.11 7.58 33.17
CA PHE A 10 -0.11 7.72 31.72
C PHE A 10 -1.04 6.64 31.12
N LYS A 11 -1.23 5.50 31.82
CA LYS A 11 -2.17 4.44 31.45
C LYS A 11 -3.65 4.85 31.55
N GLU A 12 -3.99 5.75 32.46
CA GLU A 12 -5.38 6.13 32.74
C GLU A 12 -5.95 7.08 31.68
N LEU A 13 -5.09 7.88 31.04
CA LEU A 13 -5.44 8.80 29.93
C LEU A 13 -5.71 8.09 28.60
N MET A 14 -5.37 6.81 28.48
CA MET A 14 -5.40 6.06 27.22
C MET A 14 -6.36 4.86 27.23
N GLY A 15 -7.43 4.88 28.04
CA GLY A 15 -8.61 4.00 27.89
C GLY A 15 -8.31 2.54 27.57
N PHE A 16 -7.22 2.00 28.12
CA PHE A 16 -6.71 0.67 27.78
C PHE A 16 -7.32 -0.33 28.76
N GLU A 17 -8.63 -0.50 28.71
CA GLU A 17 -9.27 -1.64 29.36
C GLU A 17 -8.91 -2.91 28.60
N ALA A 18 -8.53 -3.93 29.37
CA ALA A 18 -8.12 -5.24 28.94
C ALA A 18 -9.08 -5.82 27.89
N ARG A 19 -8.65 -5.86 26.63
CA ARG A 19 -9.33 -6.65 25.60
C ARG A 19 -8.82 -8.08 25.69
N ASN A 20 -9.75 -8.95 26.09
CA ASN A 20 -9.72 -10.41 26.19
C ASN A 20 -8.63 -11.12 25.36
N GLU A 21 -7.99 -12.07 26.02
CA GLU A 21 -7.08 -13.05 25.45
C GLU A 21 -7.74 -13.82 24.29
N ALA A 22 -7.03 -13.92 23.16
CA ALA A 22 -7.54 -14.58 21.96
C ALA A 22 -7.54 -16.10 22.17
N VAL A 23 -8.73 -16.71 22.10
CA VAL A 23 -8.87 -18.18 22.07
C VAL A 23 -8.74 -18.64 20.62
N TYR A 24 -7.61 -19.27 20.31
CA TYR A 24 -7.39 -19.98 19.05
C TYR A 24 -7.89 -21.42 19.23
N ASP A 25 -8.97 -21.81 18.53
CA ASP A 25 -9.34 -23.22 18.40
C ASP A 25 -8.42 -23.84 17.32
N GLU A 26 -7.71 -24.92 17.64
CA GLU A 26 -6.73 -25.60 16.76
C GLU A 26 -7.37 -26.39 15.59
N GLU A 27 -8.69 -26.43 15.47
CA GLU A 27 -9.37 -27.20 14.41
C GLU A 27 -9.95 -26.28 13.33
N SER A 28 -9.13 -25.94 12.33
CA SER A 28 -9.60 -25.39 11.07
C SER A 28 -8.74 -25.89 9.90
N ASN A 29 -9.32 -26.80 9.14
CA ASN A 29 -8.79 -27.38 7.92
C ASN A 29 -8.69 -26.28 6.82
N GLY A 30 -7.53 -25.63 6.70
CA GLY A 30 -7.09 -24.89 5.50
C GLY A 30 -7.98 -23.74 4.96
N SER A 31 -9.05 -23.34 5.65
CA SER A 31 -9.98 -22.32 5.17
C SER A 31 -10.07 -21.16 6.16
N VAL A 32 -9.46 -20.04 5.78
CA VAL A 32 -9.71 -18.65 6.22
C VAL A 32 -10.08 -18.45 7.71
N PRO A 33 -9.24 -17.78 8.51
CA PRO A 33 -9.47 -17.57 9.94
C PRO A 33 -10.83 -16.94 10.25
N ASN A 34 -11.51 -17.45 11.28
CA ASN A 34 -12.82 -16.95 11.71
C ASN A 34 -12.70 -15.58 12.43
N ILE A 35 -12.52 -14.52 11.64
CA ILE A 35 -12.42 -13.12 12.05
C ILE A 35 -13.66 -12.62 12.82
N GLN A 36 -14.80 -13.33 12.71
CA GLN A 36 -16.04 -12.97 13.42
C GLN A 36 -15.89 -13.13 14.94
N LYS A 37 -15.04 -14.06 15.40
CA LYS A 37 -14.71 -14.21 16.83
C LYS A 37 -13.64 -13.20 17.30
N ILE A 38 -12.77 -12.73 16.42
CA ILE A 38 -11.64 -11.84 16.74
C ILE A 38 -12.11 -10.38 16.89
N THR A 39 -13.16 -9.98 16.17
CA THR A 39 -13.66 -8.61 16.17
C THR A 39 -15.04 -8.45 16.83
N LYS A 40 -15.33 -9.23 17.89
CA LYS A 40 -16.60 -9.21 18.68
C LYS A 40 -17.14 -7.78 18.87
N GLY A 41 -17.96 -7.36 17.94
CA GLY A 41 -18.37 -5.98 17.79
C GLY A 41 -19.67 -5.92 17.03
N ASN A 42 -20.42 -4.84 17.25
CA ASN A 42 -21.68 -4.59 16.55
C ASN A 42 -21.47 -4.71 15.02
N ASN A 43 -22.54 -5.05 14.28
CA ASN A 43 -22.51 -5.11 12.83
C ASN A 43 -22.24 -3.74 12.19
N VAL A 44 -22.36 -2.66 12.96
CA VAL A 44 -21.93 -1.31 12.57
C VAL A 44 -20.41 -1.19 12.72
N LEU A 45 -19.73 -0.78 11.64
CA LEU A 45 -18.29 -0.50 11.69
C LEU A 45 -18.03 0.90 12.25
N PRO A 46 -17.09 1.05 13.21
CA PRO A 46 -16.59 2.37 13.56
C PRO A 46 -15.85 2.99 12.37
N LEU A 47 -15.91 4.30 12.26
CA LEU A 47 -15.16 5.08 11.28
C LEU A 47 -14.18 5.98 12.01
N TRP A 48 -12.94 6.04 11.52
CA TRP A 48 -11.85 6.82 12.09
C TRP A 48 -11.41 7.94 11.15
N GLY A 49 -11.05 9.10 11.70
CA GLY A 49 -10.53 10.24 10.94
C GLY A 49 -11.61 11.09 10.27
N ASN A 50 -11.36 11.55 9.05
CA ASN A 50 -12.23 12.46 8.32
C ASN A 50 -13.39 11.72 7.65
N LEU A 51 -14.58 11.88 8.23
CA LEU A 51 -15.84 11.27 7.76
C LEU A 51 -16.43 11.92 6.51
N ALA A 52 -15.94 13.09 6.09
CA ALA A 52 -16.37 13.69 4.83
C ALA A 52 -15.55 13.15 3.64
N THR A 53 -14.30 12.77 3.86
CA THR A 53 -13.36 12.42 2.78
C THR A 53 -12.95 10.95 2.75
N MET A 54 -13.42 10.11 3.68
CA MET A 54 -12.92 8.74 3.88
C MET A 54 -11.38 8.70 4.11
N ASN A 55 -10.82 9.78 4.64
CA ASN A 55 -9.37 9.99 4.75
C ASN A 55 -8.57 9.95 3.43
N LEU A 56 -9.25 10.11 2.29
CA LEU A 56 -8.56 10.33 1.02
C LEU A 56 -7.93 11.72 1.00
N ASN A 57 -6.78 11.84 0.33
CA ASN A 57 -6.24 13.16 0.01
C ASN A 57 -7.17 13.87 -0.99
N THR A 58 -7.12 15.19 -1.00
CA THR A 58 -8.03 16.05 -1.79
C THR A 58 -8.01 15.68 -3.28
N LEU A 59 -6.81 15.46 -3.85
CA LEU A 59 -6.67 15.12 -5.27
C LEU A 59 -7.38 13.81 -5.62
N LEU A 60 -7.23 12.77 -4.79
CA LEU A 60 -7.92 11.49 -5.00
C LEU A 60 -9.44 11.66 -4.88
N LEU A 61 -9.90 12.36 -3.84
CA LEU A 61 -11.33 12.57 -3.61
C LEU A 61 -11.98 13.32 -4.78
N GLU A 62 -11.36 14.42 -5.24
CA GLU A 62 -11.84 15.19 -6.39
C GLU A 62 -11.94 14.32 -7.64
N ASN A 63 -10.91 13.52 -7.95
CA ASN A 63 -10.93 12.65 -9.12
C ASN A 63 -11.96 11.52 -9.00
N VAL A 64 -12.16 10.95 -7.80
CA VAL A 64 -13.22 9.95 -7.55
C VAL A 64 -14.59 10.56 -7.85
N VAL A 65 -14.93 11.67 -7.20
CA VAL A 65 -16.25 12.32 -7.32
C VAL A 65 -16.48 12.89 -8.72
N GLN A 66 -15.43 13.33 -9.42
CA GLN A 66 -15.53 13.82 -10.79
C GLN A 66 -15.48 12.72 -11.86
N SER A 67 -15.13 11.48 -11.51
CA SER A 67 -15.09 10.40 -12.49
C SER A 67 -16.48 10.11 -13.07
N ALA A 68 -16.52 9.83 -14.38
CA ALA A 68 -17.75 9.45 -15.07
C ALA A 68 -18.31 8.12 -14.51
N TYR A 69 -17.40 7.19 -14.20
CA TYR A 69 -17.77 5.90 -13.60
C TYR A 69 -18.46 6.08 -12.24
N TYR A 70 -17.94 6.93 -11.35
CA TYR A 70 -18.60 7.16 -10.07
C TYR A 70 -19.96 7.84 -10.27
N LYS A 71 -20.02 8.93 -11.04
CA LYS A 71 -21.23 9.75 -11.21
C LYS A 71 -22.37 9.08 -11.96
N ASN A 72 -22.07 8.25 -12.96
CA ASN A 72 -23.06 7.68 -13.85
C ASN A 72 -23.37 6.21 -13.56
N VAL A 73 -22.54 5.53 -12.77
CA VAL A 73 -22.72 4.10 -12.45
C VAL A 73 -22.81 3.92 -10.94
N LEU A 74 -21.77 4.29 -10.19
CA LEU A 74 -21.72 3.93 -8.77
C LEU A 74 -22.72 4.70 -7.92
N THR A 75 -23.08 5.93 -8.25
CA THR A 75 -24.13 6.71 -7.55
C THR A 75 -25.48 5.98 -7.54
N GLU A 76 -25.84 5.32 -8.64
CA GLU A 76 -27.11 4.61 -8.81
C GLU A 76 -27.18 3.29 -8.02
N LEU A 77 -26.03 2.71 -7.66
CA LEU A 77 -25.99 1.46 -6.89
C LEU A 77 -26.39 1.72 -5.44
N THR A 78 -27.42 1.05 -4.93
CA THR A 78 -27.96 1.33 -3.59
C THR A 78 -27.66 0.24 -2.58
N ASN A 79 -27.22 -0.94 -3.04
CA ASN A 79 -26.96 -2.07 -2.17
C ASN A 79 -25.55 -2.64 -2.35
N PHE A 80 -25.10 -3.36 -1.33
CA PHE A 80 -23.78 -3.96 -1.27
C PHE A 80 -23.51 -4.96 -2.40
N GLN A 81 -24.50 -5.78 -2.76
CA GLN A 81 -24.32 -6.82 -3.76
C GLN A 81 -24.01 -6.23 -5.15
N GLN A 82 -24.69 -5.15 -5.52
CA GLN A 82 -24.40 -4.43 -6.76
C GLN A 82 -22.96 -3.88 -6.80
N VAL A 83 -22.44 -3.40 -5.67
CA VAL A 83 -21.05 -2.93 -5.60
C VAL A 83 -20.08 -4.11 -5.66
N VAL A 84 -20.40 -5.24 -5.02
CA VAL A 84 -19.65 -6.50 -5.16
C VAL A 84 -19.56 -6.94 -6.62
N ASP A 85 -20.65 -6.86 -7.37
CA ASP A 85 -20.64 -7.20 -8.79
C ASP A 85 -19.70 -6.28 -9.58
N GLN A 86 -19.67 -4.98 -9.26
CA GLN A 86 -18.68 -4.07 -9.87
C GLN A 86 -17.24 -4.45 -9.50
N ILE A 87 -16.97 -4.85 -8.26
CA ILE A 87 -15.64 -5.29 -7.83
C ILE A 87 -15.20 -6.50 -8.66
N LEU A 88 -16.06 -7.52 -8.77
CA LEU A 88 -15.75 -8.76 -9.47
C LEU A 88 -15.48 -8.56 -10.97
N HIS A 89 -16.20 -7.64 -11.62
CA HIS A 89 -16.13 -7.48 -13.08
C HIS A 89 -15.21 -6.35 -13.55
N LYS A 90 -14.94 -5.34 -12.70
CA LYS A 90 -14.27 -4.10 -13.13
C LYS A 90 -12.96 -3.81 -12.38
N VAL A 91 -12.76 -4.34 -11.18
CA VAL A 91 -11.51 -4.08 -10.43
C VAL A 91 -10.42 -5.05 -10.89
N THR A 92 -9.41 -4.50 -11.56
CA THR A 92 -8.28 -5.26 -12.11
C THR A 92 -6.95 -5.01 -11.38
N HIS A 93 -6.89 -3.98 -10.53
CA HIS A 93 -5.73 -3.61 -9.72
C HIS A 93 -6.18 -2.78 -8.51
N LEU A 94 -5.25 -2.50 -7.58
CA LEU A 94 -5.52 -1.87 -6.29
C LEU A 94 -4.81 -0.51 -6.08
N GLU A 95 -4.00 -0.07 -7.04
CA GLU A 95 -3.40 1.26 -7.00
C GLU A 95 -4.40 2.39 -7.37
N PRO A 96 -4.14 3.66 -6.96
CA PRO A 96 -5.10 4.75 -7.15
C PRO A 96 -5.30 5.21 -8.59
N TRP A 97 -4.30 5.03 -9.46
CA TRP A 97 -4.30 5.60 -10.81
C TRP A 97 -4.27 4.51 -11.86
N GLU A 98 -4.94 4.72 -12.98
CA GLU A 98 -4.85 3.84 -14.14
C GLU A 98 -3.45 3.90 -14.77
N ARG A 99 -3.00 2.76 -15.30
CA ARG A 99 -1.65 2.60 -15.86
C ARG A 99 -1.33 3.69 -16.87
N GLY A 100 -0.20 4.37 -16.67
CA GLY A 100 0.34 5.35 -17.62
C GLY A 100 -0.45 6.67 -17.70
N THR A 101 -1.49 6.86 -16.91
CA THR A 101 -2.29 8.10 -16.92
C THR A 101 -1.73 9.16 -15.99
N ARG A 102 -0.97 8.76 -14.97
CA ARG A 102 -0.36 9.67 -14.01
C ARG A 102 0.87 10.35 -14.62
N LYS A 103 0.83 11.68 -14.71
CA LYS A 103 1.95 12.49 -15.24
C LYS A 103 3.04 12.68 -14.18
N THR A 104 3.79 11.63 -13.88
CA THR A 104 4.95 11.70 -12.97
C THR A 104 6.22 12.23 -13.65
N PHE A 105 6.27 12.22 -14.98
CA PHE A 105 7.43 12.64 -15.75
C PHE A 105 7.56 14.17 -15.80
N GLY A 106 8.71 14.71 -15.36
CA GLY A 106 9.02 16.14 -15.43
C GLY A 106 8.89 16.92 -14.12
N MET A 107 8.39 16.30 -13.03
CA MET A 107 8.34 16.92 -11.69
C MET A 107 9.67 16.83 -10.92
N GLY A 108 10.79 17.02 -11.62
CA GLY A 108 12.12 17.18 -11.03
C GLY A 108 12.39 18.64 -10.62
N GLY A 109 11.63 19.15 -9.66
CA GLY A 109 11.81 20.50 -9.10
C GLY A 109 11.62 20.48 -7.58
N MET A 110 11.96 21.58 -6.90
CA MET A 110 11.98 21.69 -5.43
C MET A 110 10.64 21.32 -4.75
N CYS A 111 9.53 21.36 -5.49
CA CYS A 111 8.17 21.01 -5.02
C CYS A 111 7.59 19.72 -5.64
N GLY A 112 8.28 19.09 -6.60
CA GLY A 112 7.78 17.91 -7.31
C GLY A 112 7.93 16.58 -6.57
N GLY A 113 8.58 16.59 -5.41
CA GLY A 113 8.80 15.41 -4.56
C GLY A 113 7.79 15.21 -3.42
N VAL A 114 6.81 16.11 -3.27
CA VAL A 114 5.82 16.00 -2.20
C VAL A 114 4.79 14.92 -2.57
N ARG A 115 4.94 13.74 -1.96
CA ARG A 115 4.05 12.59 -2.15
C ARG A 115 2.61 12.97 -1.80
N GLY A 116 1.67 12.66 -2.70
CA GLY A 116 0.25 13.02 -2.55
C GLY A 116 -0.17 14.41 -3.07
N VAL A 117 0.76 15.22 -3.62
CA VAL A 117 0.47 16.56 -4.20
C VAL A 117 0.88 16.65 -5.69
N GLY A 118 1.21 15.53 -6.32
CA GLY A 118 1.65 15.48 -7.73
C GLY A 118 0.50 15.41 -8.74
N ALA A 119 0.81 15.60 -10.03
CA ALA A 119 -0.17 15.54 -11.12
C ALA A 119 -0.97 14.23 -11.09
N GLY A 120 -2.30 14.36 -11.07
CA GLY A 120 -3.24 13.25 -11.10
C GLY A 120 -3.18 12.45 -12.40
N GLY A 121 -3.88 11.33 -12.42
CA GLY A 121 -4.17 10.53 -13.61
C GLY A 121 -5.67 10.23 -13.68
N VAL A 122 -6.04 9.27 -14.52
CA VAL A 122 -7.39 8.70 -14.45
C VAL A 122 -7.47 7.88 -13.17
N ILE A 123 -8.47 8.15 -12.33
CA ILE A 123 -8.68 7.42 -11.08
C ILE A 123 -9.09 5.98 -11.38
N SER A 124 -8.59 5.04 -10.58
CA SER A 124 -8.90 3.63 -10.74
C SER A 124 -10.31 3.27 -10.30
N THR A 125 -10.84 2.21 -10.92
CA THR A 125 -12.10 1.60 -10.50
C THR A 125 -12.09 1.23 -9.01
N CYS A 126 -10.97 0.70 -8.49
CA CYS A 126 -10.79 0.34 -7.08
C CYS A 126 -11.09 1.50 -6.12
N PHE A 127 -10.51 2.68 -6.37
CA PHE A 127 -10.71 3.84 -5.49
C PHE A 127 -12.13 4.43 -5.58
N CYS A 128 -12.77 4.32 -6.75
CA CYS A 128 -14.17 4.67 -6.92
C CYS A 128 -15.09 3.74 -6.10
N VAL A 129 -14.88 2.42 -6.15
CA VAL A 129 -15.70 1.47 -5.36
C VAL A 129 -15.40 1.56 -3.86
N LEU A 130 -14.15 1.82 -3.44
CA LEU A 130 -13.81 2.07 -2.04
C LEU A 130 -14.63 3.21 -1.45
N TYR A 131 -14.67 4.35 -2.15
CA TYR A 131 -15.46 5.49 -1.72
C TYR A 131 -16.97 5.21 -1.76
N LYS A 132 -17.44 4.41 -2.73
CA LYS A 132 -18.85 3.98 -2.78
C LYS A 132 -19.24 3.10 -1.59
N LEU A 133 -18.40 2.14 -1.20
CA LEU A 133 -18.63 1.28 -0.02
C LEU A 133 -18.73 2.13 1.25
N PHE A 134 -17.91 3.17 1.36
CA PHE A 134 -17.95 4.13 2.46
C PHE A 134 -19.27 4.91 2.48
N ALA A 135 -19.69 5.45 1.33
CA ALA A 135 -20.95 6.17 1.20
C ALA A 135 -22.19 5.30 1.52
N LEU A 136 -22.12 3.98 1.24
CA LEU A 136 -23.16 3.02 1.62
C LEU A 136 -23.12 2.58 3.09
N LYS A 137 -22.13 3.05 3.87
CA LYS A 137 -21.91 2.66 5.28
C LYS A 137 -21.76 1.15 5.42
N LEU A 138 -20.71 0.61 4.80
CA LEU A 138 -20.38 -0.82 4.85
C LEU A 138 -20.48 -1.39 6.28
N THR A 139 -21.13 -2.55 6.41
CA THR A 139 -21.26 -3.24 7.70
C THR A 139 -20.10 -4.19 7.96
N ARG A 140 -19.93 -4.60 9.23
CA ARG A 140 -18.87 -5.53 9.64
C ARG A 140 -19.00 -6.85 8.91
N LYS A 141 -20.20 -7.43 8.84
CA LYS A 141 -20.44 -8.70 8.15
C LYS A 141 -20.08 -8.62 6.66
N GLN A 142 -20.43 -7.51 6.00
CA GLN A 142 -20.09 -7.30 4.59
C GLN A 142 -18.58 -7.17 4.38
N LEU A 143 -17.89 -6.39 5.22
CA LEU A 143 -16.43 -6.25 5.15
C LEU A 143 -15.71 -7.58 5.40
N VAL A 144 -16.14 -8.33 6.42
CA VAL A 144 -15.64 -9.69 6.70
C VAL A 144 -15.87 -10.61 5.51
N SER A 145 -17.04 -10.56 4.88
CA SER A 145 -17.32 -11.33 3.67
C SER A 145 -16.38 -10.99 2.52
N MET A 146 -15.92 -9.73 2.40
CA MET A 146 -15.00 -9.32 1.33
C MET A 146 -13.58 -9.84 1.56
N ILE A 147 -13.02 -9.66 2.77
CA ILE A 147 -11.63 -10.07 3.08
C ILE A 147 -11.46 -11.59 3.12
N ASN A 148 -12.55 -12.32 3.34
CA ASN A 148 -12.61 -13.79 3.33
C ASN A 148 -13.13 -14.38 2.01
N SER A 149 -13.34 -13.56 0.99
CA SER A 149 -13.93 -14.02 -0.26
C SER A 149 -12.97 -14.91 -1.05
N THR A 150 -13.41 -16.11 -1.40
CA THR A 150 -12.70 -17.01 -2.33
C THR A 150 -13.03 -16.72 -3.80
N GLN A 151 -13.96 -15.79 -4.07
CA GLN A 151 -14.41 -15.50 -5.44
C GLN A 151 -13.42 -14.63 -6.21
N SER A 152 -12.67 -13.76 -5.51
CA SER A 152 -11.71 -12.86 -6.14
C SER A 152 -10.72 -12.31 -5.13
N ILE A 153 -9.43 -12.46 -5.44
CA ILE A 153 -8.34 -11.87 -4.67
C ILE A 153 -8.40 -10.33 -4.66
N MET A 154 -8.95 -9.71 -5.72
CA MET A 154 -9.15 -8.26 -5.78
C MET A 154 -10.23 -7.80 -4.79
N MET A 155 -11.28 -8.59 -4.57
CA MET A 155 -12.28 -8.31 -3.54
C MET A 155 -11.66 -8.28 -2.15
N ARG A 156 -10.77 -9.24 -1.86
CA ARG A 156 -10.02 -9.27 -0.60
C ARG A 156 -9.15 -8.02 -0.47
N GLY A 157 -8.41 -7.66 -1.53
CA GLY A 157 -7.59 -6.46 -1.59
C GLY A 157 -8.36 -5.15 -1.34
N VAL A 158 -9.54 -4.99 -1.96
CA VAL A 158 -10.43 -3.84 -1.71
C VAL A 158 -10.88 -3.81 -0.25
N GLY A 159 -11.25 -4.96 0.33
CA GLY A 159 -11.62 -5.05 1.75
C GLY A 159 -10.51 -4.60 2.69
N PHE A 160 -9.28 -5.04 2.46
CA PHE A 160 -8.12 -4.64 3.26
C PHE A 160 -7.76 -3.15 3.10
N LEU A 161 -7.87 -2.60 1.89
CA LEU A 161 -7.74 -1.16 1.68
C LEU A 161 -8.83 -0.38 2.43
N TYR A 162 -10.08 -0.85 2.39
CA TYR A 162 -11.18 -0.25 3.15
C TYR A 162 -10.88 -0.21 4.64
N ILE A 163 -10.36 -1.31 5.21
CA ILE A 163 -9.89 -1.35 6.60
C ILE A 163 -8.84 -0.26 6.85
N ARG A 164 -7.81 -0.22 6.00
CA ARG A 164 -6.67 0.68 6.15
C ARG A 164 -7.04 2.17 6.09
N TYR A 165 -8.09 2.52 5.33
CA TYR A 165 -8.57 3.90 5.20
C TYR A 165 -9.60 4.29 6.26
N THR A 166 -10.41 3.36 6.78
CA THR A 166 -11.62 3.73 7.55
C THR A 166 -11.63 3.28 8.99
N GLN A 167 -10.91 2.21 9.34
CA GLN A 167 -11.02 1.60 10.67
C GLN A 167 -10.07 2.27 11.68
N PRO A 168 -10.41 2.25 12.99
CA PRO A 168 -9.53 2.75 14.04
C PRO A 168 -8.17 2.04 14.00
N PRO A 169 -7.03 2.77 14.05
CA PRO A 169 -5.71 2.15 14.00
C PRO A 169 -5.44 1.16 15.15
N SER A 170 -6.08 1.34 16.30
CA SER A 170 -6.02 0.40 17.44
C SER A 170 -6.55 -0.99 17.10
N ASP A 171 -7.41 -1.09 16.10
CA ASP A 171 -8.06 -2.33 15.69
C ASP A 171 -7.32 -3.00 14.51
N PHE A 172 -6.32 -2.33 13.91
CA PHE A 172 -5.62 -2.84 12.72
C PHE A 172 -4.99 -4.20 12.94
N TRP A 173 -4.27 -4.40 14.06
CA TRP A 173 -3.65 -5.69 14.34
C TRP A 173 -4.66 -6.84 14.24
N TRP A 174 -5.82 -6.69 14.85
CA TRP A 174 -6.88 -7.71 14.87
C TRP A 174 -7.51 -7.98 13.50
N TRP A 175 -7.53 -6.97 12.62
CA TRP A 175 -8.01 -7.12 11.25
C TRP A 175 -7.00 -7.83 10.34
N PHE A 176 -5.71 -7.58 10.53
CA PHE A 176 -4.68 -8.00 9.58
C PHE A 176 -3.89 -9.24 10.03
N GLU A 177 -3.70 -9.45 11.34
CA GLU A 177 -2.89 -10.54 11.91
C GLU A 177 -3.24 -11.93 11.35
N PRO A 178 -4.52 -12.29 11.19
CA PRO A 178 -4.87 -13.64 10.72
C PRO A 178 -4.47 -13.91 9.26
N TYR A 179 -4.18 -12.87 8.49
CA TYR A 179 -3.82 -12.97 7.07
C TYR A 179 -2.34 -12.76 6.80
N LEU A 180 -1.51 -12.56 7.84
CA LEU A 180 -0.08 -12.31 7.68
C LEU A 180 0.68 -13.49 7.03
N ASP A 181 0.15 -14.70 7.19
CA ASP A 181 0.73 -15.93 6.67
C ASP A 181 -0.03 -16.46 5.43
N ASP A 182 -0.90 -15.63 4.84
CA ASP A 182 -1.70 -15.99 3.66
C ASP A 182 -0.84 -15.98 2.39
N THR A 183 -0.71 -17.16 1.77
CA THR A 183 0.16 -17.39 0.60
C THR A 183 -0.52 -17.15 -0.75
N GLU A 184 -1.81 -16.80 -0.80
CA GLU A 184 -2.46 -16.50 -2.09
C GLU A 184 -1.79 -15.31 -2.77
N GLU A 185 -1.65 -15.37 -4.11
CA GLU A 185 -0.96 -14.32 -4.87
C GLU A 185 -1.89 -13.18 -5.26
N ILE A 186 -1.41 -11.95 -5.11
CA ILE A 186 -2.08 -10.72 -5.48
C ILE A 186 -1.14 -9.78 -6.24
N ASP A 187 -1.64 -9.13 -7.29
CA ASP A 187 -0.92 -8.06 -8.01
C ASP A 187 -1.68 -6.74 -7.85
N PRO A 188 -1.26 -5.83 -6.94
CA PRO A 188 -1.97 -4.58 -6.70
C PRO A 188 -1.74 -3.53 -7.80
N LYS A 189 -0.77 -3.75 -8.70
CA LYS A 189 -0.26 -2.74 -9.63
C LYS A 189 -1.05 -2.68 -10.93
N ALA A 190 -1.30 -1.46 -11.43
CA ALA A 190 -1.95 -1.29 -12.73
C ALA A 190 -1.03 -1.75 -13.86
N GLY A 191 -1.53 -2.66 -14.71
CA GLY A 191 -0.72 -3.31 -15.75
C GLY A 191 0.22 -4.39 -15.22
N GLY A 192 0.13 -4.71 -13.93
CA GLY A 192 0.83 -5.77 -13.24
C GLY A 192 2.32 -5.57 -13.02
N GLY A 193 2.97 -6.63 -12.54
CA GLY A 193 4.41 -6.70 -12.29
C GLY A 193 4.82 -6.40 -10.84
N ASP A 194 3.88 -6.37 -9.90
CA ASP A 194 4.14 -6.28 -8.46
C ASP A 194 3.49 -7.45 -7.69
N TYR A 195 3.76 -8.66 -8.17
CA TYR A 195 3.28 -9.90 -7.57
C TYR A 195 3.85 -10.12 -6.17
N GLN A 196 2.94 -10.31 -5.21
CA GLN A 196 3.23 -10.60 -3.82
C GLN A 196 2.16 -11.50 -3.22
N THR A 197 2.40 -12.04 -2.03
CA THR A 197 1.37 -12.79 -1.29
C THR A 197 0.36 -11.84 -0.62
N VAL A 198 -0.81 -12.33 -0.26
CA VAL A 198 -1.76 -11.57 0.58
C VAL A 198 -1.11 -11.20 1.92
N GLY A 199 -0.30 -12.09 2.51
CA GLY A 199 0.50 -11.81 3.70
C GLY A 199 1.42 -10.60 3.55
N ASP A 200 2.22 -10.57 2.48
CA ASP A 200 3.09 -9.44 2.15
C ASP A 200 2.31 -8.15 1.88
N PHE A 201 1.16 -8.28 1.23
CA PHE A 201 0.26 -7.17 0.94
C PHE A 201 -0.28 -6.55 2.24
N VAL A 202 -0.86 -7.34 3.16
CA VAL A 202 -1.38 -6.81 4.44
C VAL A 202 -0.26 -6.29 5.35
N ARG A 203 0.91 -6.92 5.33
CA ARG A 203 2.11 -6.41 6.02
C ARG A 203 2.55 -5.06 5.46
N THR A 204 2.48 -4.87 4.14
CA THR A 204 2.73 -3.57 3.51
C THR A 204 1.73 -2.51 3.99
N LEU A 205 0.44 -2.86 4.11
CA LEU A 205 -0.58 -1.93 4.60
C LEU A 205 -0.32 -1.48 6.06
N LEU A 206 0.23 -2.36 6.89
CA LEU A 206 0.58 -2.08 8.29
C LEU A 206 1.87 -1.27 8.47
N SER A 207 2.86 -1.47 7.60
CA SER A 207 4.23 -0.96 7.80
C SER A 207 4.61 0.22 6.90
N LYS A 208 4.05 0.30 5.68
CA LYS A 208 4.38 1.36 4.72
C LYS A 208 3.32 2.45 4.74
N LEU A 209 3.79 3.70 4.78
CA LEU A 209 2.91 4.87 4.66
C LEU A 209 2.54 5.14 3.19
N ASP A 210 3.41 4.82 2.25
CA ASP A 210 3.20 5.06 0.81
C ASP A 210 2.49 3.87 0.15
N TRP A 211 1.49 4.21 -0.67
CA TRP A 211 0.73 3.31 -1.53
C TRP A 211 0.69 3.88 -2.95
N TYR A 212 1.55 3.34 -3.82
CA TYR A 212 1.66 3.74 -5.24
C TYR A 212 1.74 5.27 -5.44
N GLY A 213 2.55 5.93 -4.62
CA GLY A 213 2.78 7.37 -4.66
C GLY A 213 1.63 8.23 -4.11
N THR A 214 0.74 7.63 -3.33
CA THR A 214 -0.21 8.31 -2.45
C THR A 214 0.07 7.87 -1.02
N LEU A 215 -0.34 8.65 -0.02
CA LEU A 215 -0.12 8.30 1.38
C LEU A 215 -1.39 7.75 2.00
N PHE A 216 -1.25 6.69 2.79
CA PHE A 216 -2.29 6.26 3.70
C PHE A 216 -2.47 7.25 4.86
N PRO A 217 -3.62 7.22 5.55
CA PRO A 217 -3.79 7.91 6.83
C PRO A 217 -2.72 7.45 7.82
N ARG A 218 -2.06 8.39 8.49
CA ARG A 218 -0.96 8.07 9.43
C ARG A 218 -1.51 7.29 10.63
N ILE A 219 -0.80 6.23 10.99
CA ILE A 219 -1.05 5.48 12.23
C ILE A 219 -0.37 6.25 13.39
N PRO A 220 -1.04 6.45 14.54
CA PRO A 220 -0.43 7.05 15.72
C PRO A 220 0.85 6.31 16.13
N VAL A 221 1.90 7.06 16.44
CA VAL A 221 3.24 6.50 16.69
C VAL A 221 3.26 5.37 17.74
N PRO A 222 2.56 5.46 18.89
CA PRO A 222 2.54 4.35 19.86
C PRO A 222 1.97 3.05 19.27
N ILE A 223 0.93 3.16 18.44
CA ILE A 223 0.28 2.03 17.78
C ILE A 223 1.20 1.47 16.68
N GLN A 224 1.84 2.34 15.90
CA GLN A 224 2.81 1.91 14.89
C GLN A 224 3.97 1.11 15.53
N LYS A 225 4.53 1.60 16.64
CA LYS A 225 5.59 0.89 17.37
C LYS A 225 5.15 -0.49 17.87
N ASP A 226 3.93 -0.61 18.38
CA ASP A 226 3.35 -1.88 18.81
C ASP A 226 3.18 -2.86 17.64
N ILE A 227 2.63 -2.39 16.51
CA ILE A 227 2.49 -3.18 15.29
C ILE A 227 3.87 -3.66 14.80
N ASP A 228 4.85 -2.75 14.71
CA ASP A 228 6.20 -3.07 14.22
C ASP A 228 6.89 -4.10 15.13
N ALA A 229 6.71 -3.99 16.45
CA ALA A 229 7.23 -4.96 17.42
C ALA A 229 6.61 -6.35 17.24
N LYS A 230 5.31 -6.43 16.92
CA LYS A 230 4.62 -7.70 16.66
C LYS A 230 4.96 -8.31 15.29
N LEU A 231 5.32 -7.49 14.30
CA LEU A 231 5.78 -7.94 12.98
C LEU A 231 7.23 -8.45 12.96
N HIS A 232 8.11 -7.87 13.79
CA HIS A 232 9.54 -8.24 13.88
C HIS A 232 9.83 -9.74 14.07
N PRO A 233 9.25 -10.45 15.05
CA PRO A 233 9.55 -11.86 15.27
C PRO A 233 9.08 -12.77 14.13
N ARG A 234 8.12 -12.31 13.31
CA ARG A 234 7.66 -13.05 12.12
C ARG A 234 8.62 -12.92 10.94
N HIS A 235 9.24 -11.75 10.75
CA HIS A 235 10.25 -11.55 9.68
C HIS A 235 11.51 -12.41 9.84
N GLN A 236 11.94 -12.69 11.07
CA GLN A 236 13.16 -13.49 11.31
C GLN A 236 13.01 -14.95 10.88
N ARG A 237 11.77 -15.45 10.70
CA ARG A 237 11.50 -16.81 10.20
C ARG A 237 11.65 -16.92 8.67
N GLU A 238 11.69 -15.79 7.95
CA GLU A 238 11.54 -15.74 6.47
C GLU A 238 12.81 -15.29 5.69
N SER A 239 13.90 -14.89 6.35
CA SER A 239 15.04 -14.26 5.65
C SER A 239 15.95 -15.29 4.95
N PRO A 240 15.78 -15.53 3.63
CA PRO A 240 16.78 -15.03 2.67
C PRO A 240 16.23 -14.32 1.42
N ARG A 241 14.90 -14.18 1.22
CA ARG A 241 14.32 -13.78 -0.09
C ARG A 241 14.16 -12.27 -0.33
N GLU A 242 13.97 -11.44 0.70
CA GLU A 242 13.71 -9.99 0.54
C GLU A 242 14.91 -9.19 0.02
N THR A 243 16.14 -9.56 0.41
CA THR A 243 17.38 -8.87 0.01
C THR A 243 17.69 -8.95 -1.49
N VAL A 244 17.05 -9.85 -2.24
CA VAL A 244 17.24 -10.02 -3.69
C VAL A 244 16.27 -9.14 -4.49
N ARG A 245 15.04 -8.95 -4.02
CA ARG A 245 14.02 -8.13 -4.70
C ARG A 245 14.34 -6.64 -4.62
N GLU A 246 14.79 -6.15 -3.47
CA GLU A 246 15.17 -4.74 -3.29
C GLU A 246 16.43 -4.37 -4.10
N ARG A 247 17.43 -5.27 -4.12
CA ARG A 247 18.62 -5.13 -4.99
C ARG A 247 18.26 -5.10 -6.48
N SER A 248 17.31 -5.93 -6.90
CA SER A 248 16.89 -6.02 -8.30
C SER A 248 16.10 -4.78 -8.77
N ARG A 249 15.36 -4.13 -7.86
CA ARG A 249 14.67 -2.84 -8.10
C ARG A 249 15.67 -1.69 -8.18
N GLU A 250 16.69 -1.67 -7.31
CA GLU A 250 17.77 -0.66 -7.35
C GLU A 250 18.67 -0.77 -8.59
N VAL A 251 18.87 -1.98 -9.14
CA VAL A 251 19.73 -2.20 -10.31
C VAL A 251 19.05 -1.75 -11.61
N LYS A 252 17.72 -1.82 -11.72
CA LYS A 252 16.99 -1.45 -12.95
C LYS A 252 16.84 0.07 -13.15
N ASP A 253 16.91 0.87 -12.09
CA ASP A 253 16.70 2.33 -12.14
C ASP A 253 17.99 3.17 -12.11
N ARG A 254 19.18 2.54 -12.13
CA ARG A 254 20.44 3.29 -12.28
C ARG A 254 20.69 3.60 -13.76
N PRO A 255 20.84 4.88 -14.16
CA PRO A 255 21.28 5.19 -15.51
C PRO A 255 22.66 4.58 -15.74
N ILE A 256 22.82 3.83 -16.84
CA ILE A 256 24.11 3.26 -17.25
C ILE A 256 25.12 4.40 -17.37
N LYS A 257 25.96 4.58 -16.35
CA LYS A 257 27.10 5.49 -16.42
C LYS A 257 28.05 4.91 -17.46
N LYS A 258 28.07 5.51 -18.66
CA LYS A 258 29.10 5.22 -19.68
C LYS A 258 30.45 5.36 -18.99
N THR A 259 31.11 4.24 -18.76
CA THR A 259 32.41 4.18 -18.12
C THR A 259 33.42 4.86 -19.03
N ARG A 260 33.78 6.10 -18.70
CA ARG A 260 34.89 6.79 -19.34
C ARG A 260 36.14 5.99 -19.01
N CYS A 261 36.92 5.62 -20.03
CA CYS A 261 38.19 4.93 -19.80
C CYS A 261 39.12 5.80 -18.93
N ALA A 262 40.02 5.17 -18.16
CA ALA A 262 40.94 5.87 -17.26
C ALA A 262 41.76 6.99 -17.93
N HIS A 263 41.96 6.89 -19.25
CA HIS A 263 42.62 7.90 -20.07
C HIS A 263 41.82 9.22 -20.15
N HIS A 264 40.49 9.16 -20.07
CA HIS A 264 39.59 10.32 -20.20
C HIS A 264 39.32 11.04 -18.87
N LEU A 265 39.69 10.43 -17.74
CA LEU A 265 39.65 11.10 -16.43
C LEU A 265 40.83 12.06 -16.22
N ARG A 266 41.91 11.91 -16.99
CA ARG A 266 43.16 12.68 -16.82
C ARG A 266 43.33 13.89 -17.73
N HIS A 267 42.53 14.05 -18.79
CA HIS A 267 42.64 15.19 -19.71
C HIS A 267 41.35 15.99 -19.74
N HIS A 268 41.40 17.22 -19.23
CA HIS A 268 40.21 18.07 -19.06
C HIS A 268 39.82 18.88 -20.31
N HIS A 269 40.64 18.97 -21.35
CA HIS A 269 40.28 19.79 -22.52
C HIS A 269 40.71 19.15 -23.84
N CYS A 270 39.77 18.47 -24.51
CA CYS A 270 39.81 18.37 -25.96
C CYS A 270 38.42 18.06 -26.53
N ARG A 271 37.73 19.08 -27.07
CA ARG A 271 36.43 18.91 -27.77
C ARG A 271 36.51 17.99 -28.99
N LYS A 272 37.71 17.70 -29.52
CA LYS A 272 37.89 16.89 -30.74
C LYS A 272 37.66 15.38 -30.56
N HIS A 273 37.70 14.82 -29.33
CA HIS A 273 37.63 13.35 -29.12
C HIS A 273 36.37 12.86 -28.39
N ARG A 274 35.27 13.63 -28.44
CA ARG A 274 34.03 13.31 -27.71
C ARG A 274 33.35 12.00 -28.16
N LYS A 275 33.62 11.52 -29.39
CA LYS A 275 32.91 10.37 -29.97
C LYS A 275 33.74 9.09 -30.16
N ARG A 276 35.08 9.13 -30.16
CA ARG A 276 35.91 7.91 -30.33
C ARG A 276 37.23 8.00 -29.54
N CYS A 277 37.58 6.93 -28.82
CA CYS A 277 38.79 6.86 -28.00
C CYS A 277 39.96 6.32 -28.83
N PRO A 278 41.08 7.05 -29.00
CA PRO A 278 42.20 6.62 -29.84
C PRO A 278 42.83 5.28 -29.42
N ARG A 279 42.86 4.99 -28.10
CA ARG A 279 43.35 3.71 -27.56
C ARG A 279 42.50 2.50 -27.94
N LYS A 280 41.19 2.68 -28.19
CA LYS A 280 40.34 1.57 -28.68
C LYS A 280 40.60 1.27 -30.15
N VAL A 281 40.83 2.31 -30.96
CA VAL A 281 41.12 2.16 -32.39
C VAL A 281 42.44 1.41 -32.61
N GLN A 282 43.48 1.68 -31.81
CA GLN A 282 44.76 0.98 -31.89
C GLN A 282 44.72 -0.49 -31.42
N ALA A 283 43.72 -0.86 -30.61
CA ALA A 283 43.53 -2.24 -30.16
C ALA A 283 42.73 -3.06 -31.19
N GLU A 284 41.79 -2.43 -31.88
CA GLU A 284 41.03 -3.03 -32.99
C GLU A 284 41.94 -3.35 -34.18
N THR A 285 42.90 -2.50 -34.51
CA THR A 285 43.87 -2.73 -35.60
C THR A 285 44.91 -3.84 -35.33
N LYS A 286 45.01 -4.34 -34.09
CA LYS A 286 45.95 -5.41 -33.72
C LYS A 286 45.31 -6.81 -33.72
N LEU A 287 44.01 -6.89 -34.02
CA LEU A 287 43.26 -8.15 -34.08
C LEU A 287 42.96 -8.57 -35.53
N GLU A 288 43.39 -7.78 -36.51
CA GLU A 288 43.20 -8.03 -37.96
C GLU A 288 44.52 -8.38 -38.69
N GLU A 289 45.61 -8.66 -37.96
CA GLU A 289 46.82 -9.35 -38.45
C GLU A 289 46.92 -10.72 -37.76
#